data_AF-A0A2C9T1E6-F1
#
_entry.id   AF-A0A2C9T1E6-F1
#
_cell.length_a   1.000
_cell.length_b   1.000
_cell.length_c   1.000
_cell.angle_alpha   90.00
_cell.angle_beta   90.00
_cell.angle_gamma   90.00
#
_symmetry.space_group_name_H-M   'P 1'
#
loop_
_entity.id
_entity.type
_entity.pdbx_description
1 polymer ?
#
loop_
_entity_poly.entity_id
_entity_poly.type
_entity_poly.pdbx_seq_one_letter_code
_entity_poly.pdbx_strand_id
1 'polypeptide(L)'
;MTIAIASAETAAPIRWSCSVCDDEGVISNWADSPYDLRRRRSSVAGDLKEVIVSDTTAAVLRDLMLLDPDCERLVYGMRAHPNGAALLTNADDLEELIGFVAAEANHEPNRRRQDRLDAAFNALTDAAQTLSS
;
A
#
# COMPACT_ATOMS: atom_id res chain seq x y z
N MET A 1 6.54 -22.65 -2.19
CA MET A 1 5.58 -22.24 -3.24
C MET A 1 6.01 -20.87 -3.69
N THR A 2 6.46 -20.74 -4.94
CA THR A 2 7.04 -19.49 -5.44
C THR A 2 6.44 -19.21 -6.80
N ILE A 3 5.74 -18.08 -6.91
CA ILE A 3 5.21 -17.57 -8.17
C ILE A 3 6.31 -16.70 -8.79
N ALA A 4 6.63 -16.94 -10.06
CA ALA A 4 7.55 -16.10 -10.83
C ALA A 4 6.74 -15.11 -11.67
N ILE A 5 6.91 -13.81 -11.41
CA ILE A 5 6.21 -12.74 -12.14
C ILE A 5 7.21 -12.12 -13.13
N ALA A 6 7.04 -12.38 -14.43
CA ALA A 6 7.82 -11.75 -15.48
C ALA A 6 7.00 -10.60 -16.09
N SER A 7 7.21 -9.37 -15.60
CA SER A 7 6.60 -8.17 -16.19
C SER A 7 7.51 -7.62 -17.28
N ALA A 8 7.15 -7.87 -18.55
CA ALA A 8 7.72 -7.19 -19.70
C ALA A 8 6.74 -6.11 -20.14
N GLU A 9 7.09 -4.84 -19.92
CA GLU A 9 6.31 -3.63 -20.23
C GLU A 9 5.08 -3.32 -19.34
N THR A 10 5.02 -2.05 -18.93
CA THR A 10 4.12 -1.49 -17.90
C THR A 10 2.63 -1.58 -18.25
N ALA A 11 2.27 -1.88 -19.50
CA ALA A 11 0.89 -2.02 -19.97
C ALA A 11 0.64 -3.34 -20.72
N ALA A 12 1.63 -4.24 -20.75
CA ALA A 12 1.44 -5.54 -21.37
C ALA A 12 0.55 -6.44 -20.48
N PRO A 13 -0.18 -7.41 -21.06
CA PRO A 13 -0.86 -8.42 -20.30
C PRO A 13 0.12 -9.13 -19.34
N ILE A 14 -0.27 -9.30 -18.07
CA ILE A 14 0.58 -9.99 -17.10
C ILE A 14 0.47 -11.48 -17.38
N ARG A 15 1.55 -12.08 -17.86
CA ARG A 15 1.65 -13.54 -18.02
C ARG A 15 2.11 -14.15 -16.71
N TRP A 16 1.47 -15.23 -16.30
CA TRP A 16 1.87 -15.99 -15.13
C TRP A 16 1.96 -17.48 -15.48
N SER A 17 2.86 -18.17 -14.80
CA SER A 17 2.96 -19.63 -14.84
C SER A 17 3.22 -20.18 -13.44
N CYS A 18 2.60 -21.32 -13.14
CA CYS A 18 2.79 -22.05 -11.89
C CYS A 18 3.99 -22.98 -12.02
N SER A 19 4.98 -22.78 -11.15
CA SER A 19 6.21 -23.57 -11.11
C SER A 19 6.03 -25.03 -10.63
N VAL A 20 4.81 -25.45 -10.32
CA VAL A 20 4.50 -26.76 -9.70
C VAL A 20 3.61 -27.64 -10.57
N CYS A 21 2.64 -27.08 -11.26
CA CYS A 21 1.62 -27.84 -11.99
C CYS A 21 1.47 -27.45 -13.46
N ASP A 22 2.43 -26.70 -14.01
CA ASP A 22 2.44 -26.20 -15.40
C ASP A 22 1.20 -25.40 -15.82
N ASP A 23 0.40 -24.92 -14.86
CA ASP A 23 -0.73 -24.05 -15.14
C ASP A 23 -0.23 -22.66 -15.55
N GLU A 24 -0.88 -22.04 -16.53
CA GLU A 24 -0.48 -20.75 -17.07
C GLU A 24 -1.67 -19.90 -17.45
N GLY A 25 -1.46 -18.59 -17.49
CA GLY A 25 -2.53 -17.67 -17.84
C GLY A 25 -2.07 -16.27 -18.15
N VAL A 26 -3.05 -15.46 -18.57
CA VAL A 26 -2.86 -14.07 -18.95
C VAL A 26 -3.89 -13.22 -18.22
N ILE A 27 -3.42 -12.20 -17.49
CA ILE A 27 -4.27 -11.16 -16.90
C ILE A 27 -4.23 -9.96 -17.84
N SER A 28 -5.37 -9.66 -18.46
CA SER A 28 -5.57 -8.53 -19.39
C SER A 28 -6.65 -7.57 -18.87
N ASN A 29 -6.84 -6.43 -19.54
CA ASN A 29 -7.86 -5.41 -19.21
C ASN A 29 -7.75 -4.80 -17.79
N TRP A 30 -6.63 -5.04 -17.10
CA TRP A 30 -6.36 -4.46 -15.79
C TRP A 30 -5.90 -3.00 -15.93
N ALA A 31 -5.12 -2.69 -16.97
CA ALA A 31 -4.59 -1.36 -17.22
C ALA A 31 -5.72 -0.35 -17.44
N ASP A 32 -5.60 0.80 -16.79
CA ASP A 32 -6.57 1.90 -16.78
C ASP A 32 -7.94 1.60 -16.17
N SER A 33 -8.15 0.37 -15.67
CA SER A 33 -9.34 0.00 -14.91
C SER A 33 -9.34 0.63 -13.50
N PRO A 34 -10.46 0.59 -12.76
CA PRO A 34 -10.50 1.01 -11.36
C PRO A 34 -9.51 0.27 -10.46
N TYR A 35 -9.13 -0.96 -10.83
CA TYR A 35 -8.16 -1.78 -10.10
C TYR A 35 -6.71 -1.56 -10.57
N ASP A 36 -6.49 -0.65 -11.53
CA ASP A 36 -5.15 -0.23 -11.90
C ASP A 36 -4.58 0.68 -10.83
N LEU A 37 -3.87 0.08 -9.86
CA LEU A 37 -3.20 0.78 -8.77
C LEU A 37 -1.83 1.37 -9.18
N ARG A 38 -1.44 1.34 -10.47
CA ARG A 38 -0.25 2.07 -10.90
C ARG A 38 -0.43 3.55 -10.60
N ARG A 39 0.59 4.18 -10.03
CA ARG A 39 0.55 5.62 -9.77
C ARG A 39 0.38 6.38 -11.09
N ARG A 40 -0.78 7.03 -11.28
CA ARG A 40 -0.96 7.97 -12.40
C ARG A 40 -0.20 9.24 -12.03
N ARG A 41 0.59 9.79 -12.95
CA ARG A 41 1.46 10.96 -12.71
C ARG A 41 0.70 12.29 -12.44
N SER A 42 -0.62 12.26 -12.30
CA SER A 42 -1.49 13.39 -11.97
C SER A 42 -2.56 12.86 -11.03
N SER A 43 -2.75 13.39 -9.82
CA SER A 43 -3.07 14.80 -9.52
C SER A 43 -2.42 15.29 -8.21
N VAL A 44 -2.04 16.56 -8.21
CA VAL A 44 -1.34 17.33 -7.15
C VAL A 44 0.16 17.07 -7.09
N ALA A 45 0.91 18.05 -7.59
CA ALA A 45 2.37 18.15 -7.51
C ALA A 45 2.79 18.49 -6.06
N GLY A 46 2.61 17.55 -5.15
CA GLY A 46 3.24 17.59 -3.83
C GLY A 46 4.62 16.94 -3.89
N ASP A 47 5.60 17.49 -3.16
CA ASP A 47 6.90 16.85 -2.97
C ASP A 47 6.69 15.48 -2.30
N LEU A 48 6.78 14.43 -3.10
CA LEU A 48 6.69 13.06 -2.59
C LEU A 48 7.95 12.78 -1.76
N LYS A 49 7.72 12.29 -0.55
CA LYS A 49 8.75 11.87 0.37
C LYS A 49 8.60 10.38 0.63
N GLU A 50 9.74 9.75 0.87
CA GLU A 50 9.79 8.35 1.25
C GLU A 50 9.67 8.26 2.77
N VAL A 51 8.60 7.61 3.24
CA VAL A 51 8.37 7.28 4.65
C VAL A 51 8.67 5.81 4.84
N ILE A 52 9.61 5.50 5.74
CA ILE A 52 9.93 4.11 6.08
C ILE A 52 9.05 3.68 7.24
N VAL A 53 8.22 2.67 7.01
CA VAL A 53 7.40 2.03 8.05
C VAL A 53 7.94 0.63 8.34
N SER A 54 7.69 0.13 9.55
CA SER A 54 8.07 -1.25 9.89
C SER A 54 7.29 -2.28 9.05
N ASP A 55 7.83 -3.48 8.89
CA ASP A 55 7.11 -4.57 8.21
C ASP A 55 5.78 -4.90 8.88
N THR A 56 5.73 -4.80 10.22
CA THR A 56 4.49 -4.98 10.99
C THR A 56 3.46 -3.91 10.64
N THR A 57 3.87 -2.64 10.59
CA THR A 57 2.99 -1.54 10.17
C THR A 57 2.51 -1.76 8.74
N ALA A 58 3.41 -2.12 7.82
CA ALA A 58 3.05 -2.40 6.45
C ALA A 58 2.06 -3.56 6.30
N ALA A 59 2.18 -4.61 7.14
CA ALA A 59 1.21 -5.70 7.19
C ALA A 59 -0.15 -5.22 7.69
N VAL A 60 -0.19 -4.43 8.76
CA VAL A 60 -1.43 -3.84 9.29
C VAL A 60 -2.13 -2.97 8.23
N LEU A 61 -1.38 -2.15 7.50
CA LEU A 61 -1.94 -1.31 6.44
C LEU A 61 -2.57 -2.12 5.29
N ARG A 62 -1.95 -3.26 4.93
CA ARG A 62 -2.50 -4.18 3.92
C ARG A 62 -3.72 -4.96 4.40
N ASP A 63 -3.94 -5.03 5.70
CA ASP A 63 -5.08 -5.70 6.34
C ASP A 63 -6.25 -4.74 6.65
N LEU A 64 -6.16 -3.47 6.25
CA LEU A 64 -7.28 -2.52 6.38
C LEU A 64 -8.46 -2.97 5.51
N MET A 65 -9.67 -2.82 6.04
CA MET A 65 -10.89 -3.32 5.40
C MET A 65 -11.44 -2.35 4.35
N LEU A 66 -11.24 -1.05 4.55
CA LEU A 66 -11.76 -0.02 3.65
C LEU A 66 -10.69 1.04 3.44
N LEU A 67 -10.26 1.16 2.19
CA LEU A 67 -9.42 2.24 1.67
C LEU A 67 -10.12 2.81 0.44
N ASP A 68 -9.93 4.10 0.19
CA ASP A 68 -10.21 4.63 -1.14
C ASP A 68 -9.10 4.24 -2.14
N PRO A 69 -9.31 4.42 -3.45
CA PRO A 69 -8.32 4.05 -4.45
C PRO A 69 -6.97 4.75 -4.31
N ASP A 70 -6.89 5.94 -3.72
CA ASP A 70 -5.63 6.68 -3.58
C ASP A 70 -4.81 6.12 -2.43
N CYS A 71 -5.44 5.83 -1.28
CA CYS A 71 -4.84 5.11 -0.18
C CYS A 71 -4.48 3.67 -0.54
N GLU A 72 -5.28 2.97 -1.36
CA GLU A 72 -4.94 1.65 -1.90
C GLU A 72 -3.63 1.71 -2.72
N ARG A 73 -3.48 2.73 -3.57
CA ARG A 73 -2.24 2.93 -4.36
C ARG A 73 -1.03 3.14 -3.46
N LEU A 74 -1.18 3.85 -2.35
CA LEU A 74 -0.09 4.06 -1.38
C LEU A 74 0.30 2.74 -0.70
N VAL A 75 -0.69 2.05 -0.11
CA VAL A 75 -0.47 0.82 0.66
C VAL A 75 0.07 -0.32 -0.22
N TYR A 76 -0.56 -0.58 -1.36
CA TYR A 76 -0.13 -1.65 -2.25
C TYR A 76 1.04 -1.25 -3.16
N GLY A 77 1.35 0.05 -3.24
CA GLY A 77 2.55 0.58 -3.89
C GLY A 77 3.81 0.55 -3.05
N MET A 78 3.72 0.18 -1.76
CA MET A 78 4.87 0.07 -0.87
C MET A 78 5.96 -0.83 -1.44
N ARG A 79 7.21 -0.39 -1.35
CA ARG A 79 8.38 -1.15 -1.80
C ARG A 79 9.13 -1.75 -0.63
N ALA A 80 9.77 -2.90 -0.85
CA ALA A 80 10.68 -3.46 0.14
C ALA A 80 11.85 -2.49 0.39
N HIS A 81 12.19 -2.28 1.65
CA HIS A 81 13.28 -1.43 2.10
C HIS A 81 14.11 -2.19 3.17
N PRO A 82 15.43 -1.98 3.29
CA PRO A 82 16.25 -2.69 4.28
C PRO A 82 15.76 -2.57 5.73
N ASN A 83 15.04 -1.50 6.04
CA ASN A 83 14.50 -1.21 7.37
C ASN A 83 12.96 -1.37 7.46
N GLY A 84 12.33 -2.08 6.51
CA GLY A 84 10.89 -2.34 6.48
C GLY A 84 10.28 -2.12 5.10
N ALA A 85 9.25 -1.28 5.02
CA ALA A 85 8.61 -0.91 3.76
C ALA A 85 8.69 0.59 3.51
N ALA A 86 9.01 0.97 2.28
CA ALA A 86 9.02 2.34 1.81
C ALA A 86 7.65 2.72 1.25
N LEU A 87 7.00 3.69 1.91
CA LEU A 87 5.75 4.32 1.51
C LEU A 87 6.09 5.66 0.83
N LEU A 88 5.79 5.79 -0.46
CA LEU A 88 6.02 7.03 -1.21
C LEU A 88 4.74 7.88 -1.19
N THR A 89 4.76 8.96 -0.42
CA THR A 89 3.56 9.76 -0.10
C THR A 89 3.88 11.26 -0.04
N ASN A 90 2.87 12.12 -0.16
CA ASN A 90 2.96 13.51 0.29
C ASN A 90 2.31 13.63 1.69
N ALA A 91 2.26 14.86 2.26
CA ALA A 91 1.67 15.09 3.58
C ALA A 91 0.15 14.85 3.60
N ASP A 92 -0.59 15.38 2.61
CA ASP A 92 -2.04 15.25 2.51
C ASP A 92 -2.47 13.77 2.35
N ASP A 93 -1.83 13.05 1.42
CA ASP A 93 -2.01 11.60 1.18
C ASP A 93 -1.74 10.78 2.46
N LEU A 94 -0.75 11.18 3.27
CA LEU A 94 -0.42 10.49 4.51
C LEU A 94 -1.46 10.78 5.62
N GLU A 95 -1.91 12.03 5.72
CA GLU A 95 -2.98 12.42 6.66
C GLU A 95 -4.29 11.69 6.34
N GLU A 96 -4.63 11.52 5.06
CA GLU A 96 -5.80 10.75 4.64
C GLU A 96 -5.68 9.27 5.04
N LEU A 97 -4.52 8.64 4.78
CA LEU A 97 -4.26 7.26 5.22
C LEU A 97 -4.36 7.09 6.74
N ILE A 98 -3.86 8.06 7.51
CA ILE A 98 -3.99 8.09 8.97
C ILE A 98 -5.47 8.11 9.38
N GLY A 99 -6.31 8.85 8.65
CA GLY A 99 -7.76 8.88 8.84
C GLY A 99 -8.42 7.51 8.71
N PHE A 100 -8.07 6.73 7.70
CA PHE A 100 -8.58 5.36 7.53
C PHE A 100 -8.15 4.43 8.67
N VAL A 101 -6.88 4.48 9.08
CA VAL A 101 -6.38 3.68 10.21
C VAL A 101 -7.13 4.02 11.49
N ALA A 102 -7.33 5.31 11.78
CA ALA A 102 -8.08 5.77 12.94
C ALA A 102 -9.54 5.33 12.90
N ALA A 103 -10.20 5.48 11.76
CA ALA A 103 -11.59 5.07 11.58
C ALA A 103 -11.77 3.58 11.87
N GLU A 104 -10.86 2.74 11.37
CA GLU A 104 -10.92 1.30 11.61
C GLU A 104 -10.58 0.92 13.06
N ALA A 105 -9.55 1.53 13.65
CA ALA A 105 -9.18 1.33 15.05
C ALA A 105 -10.33 1.66 16.02
N ASN A 106 -11.05 2.77 15.75
CA ASN A 106 -12.18 3.23 16.56
C ASN A 106 -13.37 2.27 16.54
N HIS A 107 -13.53 1.48 15.48
CA HIS A 107 -14.64 0.53 15.32
C HIS A 107 -14.21 -0.93 15.51
N GLU A 108 -12.94 -1.20 15.83
CA GLU A 108 -12.41 -2.55 15.96
C GLU A 108 -12.84 -3.20 17.31
N PRO A 109 -13.66 -4.26 17.30
CA PRO A 109 -14.07 -4.93 18.54
C PRO A 109 -12.97 -5.80 19.15
N ASN A 110 -12.02 -6.31 18.36
CA ASN A 110 -10.93 -7.14 18.84
C ASN A 110 -9.78 -6.26 19.36
N ARG A 111 -9.62 -6.23 20.68
CA ARG A 111 -8.55 -5.47 21.36
C ARG A 111 -7.16 -5.70 20.79
N ARG A 112 -6.80 -6.94 20.44
CA ARG A 112 -5.46 -7.23 19.88
C ARG A 112 -5.27 -6.63 18.49
N ARG A 113 -6.33 -6.53 17.70
CA ARG A 113 -6.29 -5.89 16.38
C ARG A 113 -6.30 -4.38 16.53
N GLN A 114 -7.11 -3.85 17.45
CA GLN A 114 -7.11 -2.43 17.81
C GLN A 114 -5.71 -1.96 18.25
N ASP A 115 -5.04 -2.67 19.15
CA ASP A 115 -3.68 -2.32 19.61
C ASP A 115 -2.67 -2.23 18.44
N ARG A 116 -2.83 -3.08 17.42
CA ARG A 116 -1.98 -3.06 16.21
C ARG A 116 -2.30 -1.86 15.32
N LEU A 117 -3.57 -1.52 15.19
CA LEU A 117 -4.02 -0.33 14.43
C LEU A 117 -3.56 0.95 15.14
N ASP A 118 -3.67 1.01 16.47
CA ASP A 118 -3.20 2.15 17.27
C ASP A 118 -1.68 2.32 17.16
N ALA A 119 -0.92 1.23 17.17
CA ALA A 119 0.52 1.27 16.93
C ALA A 119 0.87 1.78 15.52
N ALA A 120 0.10 1.35 14.50
CA ALA A 120 0.26 1.86 13.14
C ALA A 120 -0.10 3.34 13.03
N PHE A 121 -1.20 3.77 13.66
CA PHE A 121 -1.64 5.16 13.73
C PHE A 121 -0.56 6.07 14.31
N ASN A 122 0.02 5.67 15.45
CA ASN A 122 1.09 6.45 16.09
C ASN A 122 2.33 6.55 15.18
N ALA A 123 2.76 5.43 14.58
CA ALA A 123 3.92 5.42 13.69
C ALA A 123 3.74 6.32 12.46
N LEU A 124 2.55 6.33 11.86
CA LEU A 124 2.25 7.21 10.73
C LEU A 124 2.13 8.67 11.16
N THR A 125 1.55 8.94 12.33
CA THR A 125 1.44 10.30 12.88
C THR A 125 2.82 10.91 13.15
N ASP A 126 3.74 10.14 13.74
CA ASP A 126 5.13 10.56 13.97
C ASP A 126 5.86 10.83 12.64
N ALA A 127 5.62 9.99 11.63
CA ALA A 127 6.15 10.22 10.28
C ALA A 127 5.59 11.52 9.66
N ALA A 128 4.29 11.79 9.79
CA ALA A 128 3.66 13.00 9.28
C ALA A 128 4.27 14.27 9.90
N GLN A 129 4.52 14.26 11.22
CA GLN A 129 5.19 15.39 11.90
C GLN A 129 6.60 15.64 11.37
N THR A 130 7.33 14.57 11.03
CA THR A 130 8.67 14.67 10.44
C THR A 130 8.64 15.23 9.02
N LEU A 131 7.57 14.97 8.26
CA LEU A 131 7.40 15.51 6.90
C LEU A 131 7.08 17.00 6.87
N SER A 132 6.40 17.50 7.90
CA SER A 132 5.98 18.90 8.07
C SER A 132 7.03 19.78 8.77
N SER A 133 8.10 19.17 9.28
CA SER A 133 9.27 19.85 9.88
C SER A 133 10.32 20.20 8.83
#